data_AF-A0A4S8M6K4-F1
#
_entry.id   AF-A0A4S8M6K4-F1
#
_cell.length_a   1.000
_cell.length_b   1.000
_cell.length_c   1.000
_cell.angle_alpha   90.00
_cell.angle_beta   90.00
_cell.angle_gamma   90.00
#
_symmetry.space_group_name_H-M   'P 1'
#
loop_
_entity.id
_entity.type
_entity.pdbx_description
1 polymer ?
#
loop_
_entity_poly.entity_id
_entity_poly.type
_entity_poly.pdbx_seq_one_letter_code
_entity_poly.pdbx_strand_id
1 'polypeptide(L)'
;IRNLLKPFAIATNAAQADNCRLDTVLLLLGYLYHHHKYAQIDDRIRRTILDSLEKRWKKADRDVFVLAIVFNPYIRKKAFNKSSRLSAVAGLRNIAVRTFKRFYQDEEPNLEFRSSFSDYLNEIGEWTNTEMDLNYFREQAAKENKPINPLDIWRELLPESAADCNGLVGLMRFAIRILSMVPNLAGSERIFSRFGAVHTKARNRMGAQKTRKIVIL
;
A
#
# COMPACT_ATOMS: atom_id res chain seq x y z
N ILE A 1 25.66 17.18 0.07
CA ILE A 1 25.24 15.85 0.62
C ILE A 1 23.92 15.92 1.40
N ARG A 2 23.75 16.79 2.41
CA ARG A 2 22.51 16.88 3.22
C ARG A 2 21.22 17.03 2.39
N ASN A 3 21.20 17.92 1.39
CA ASN A 3 20.04 18.11 0.52
C ASN A 3 19.77 16.91 -0.41
N LEU A 4 20.80 16.12 -0.73
CA LEU A 4 20.68 14.91 -1.54
C LEU A 4 20.07 13.75 -0.75
N LEU A 5 20.44 13.61 0.54
CA LEU A 5 20.04 12.46 1.37
C LEU A 5 18.76 12.68 2.18
N LYS A 6 18.38 13.93 2.45
CA LYS A 6 17.17 14.26 3.21
C LYS A 6 15.89 13.58 2.66
N PRO A 7 15.63 13.54 1.35
CA PRO A 7 14.46 12.84 0.80
C PRO A 7 14.47 11.35 1.11
N PHE A 8 15.64 10.70 1.04
CA PHE A 8 15.80 9.30 1.39
C PHE A 8 15.58 9.06 2.89
N ALA A 9 16.06 9.93 3.76
CA ALA A 9 15.81 9.81 5.20
C ALA A 9 14.30 9.89 5.52
N ILE A 10 13.58 10.82 4.89
CA ILE A 10 12.11 10.92 5.01
C ILE A 10 11.43 9.65 4.53
N ALA A 11 11.79 9.17 3.34
CA ALA A 11 11.20 7.96 2.76
C ALA A 11 11.50 6.71 3.60
N THR A 12 12.71 6.56 4.11
CA THR A 12 13.08 5.45 4.99
C THR A 12 12.28 5.48 6.30
N ASN A 13 12.16 6.64 6.94
CA ASN A 13 11.40 6.78 8.18
C ASN A 13 9.92 6.44 7.97
N ALA A 14 9.31 6.94 6.88
CA ALA A 14 7.94 6.62 6.54
C ALA A 14 7.76 5.13 6.18
N ALA A 15 8.73 4.55 5.46
CA ALA A 15 8.69 3.13 5.13
C ALA A 15 8.81 2.26 6.39
N GLN A 16 9.59 2.66 7.39
CA GLN A 16 9.78 1.93 8.64
C GLN A 16 8.65 2.10 9.67
N ALA A 17 7.64 2.93 9.37
CA ALA A 17 6.50 3.10 10.24
C ALA A 17 5.66 1.81 10.31
N ASP A 18 5.05 1.54 11.47
CA ASP A 18 4.28 0.29 11.70
C ASP A 18 2.99 0.24 10.84
N ASN A 19 2.57 1.38 10.31
CA ASN A 19 1.44 1.55 9.40
C ASN A 19 1.86 1.69 7.93
N CYS A 20 3.11 1.35 7.60
CA CYS A 20 3.58 1.37 6.21
C CYS A 20 2.84 0.31 5.40
N ARG A 21 2.34 0.71 4.23
CA ARG A 21 1.55 -0.10 3.31
C ARG A 21 2.13 0.01 1.90
N LEU A 22 1.73 -0.89 1.00
CA LEU A 22 2.23 -0.90 -0.38
C LEU A 22 1.97 0.41 -1.12
N ASP A 23 0.81 1.05 -0.90
CA ASP A 23 0.48 2.34 -1.49
C ASP A 23 1.42 3.45 -1.01
N THR A 24 1.70 3.51 0.29
CA THR A 24 2.72 4.41 0.87
C THR A 24 4.08 4.19 0.20
N VAL A 25 4.52 2.95 0.03
CA VAL A 25 5.81 2.66 -0.61
C VAL A 25 5.87 3.11 -2.07
N LEU A 26 4.80 2.90 -2.85
CA LEU A 26 4.77 3.39 -4.23
C LEU A 26 4.76 4.91 -4.30
N LEU A 27 4.02 5.60 -3.41
CA LEU A 27 4.05 7.05 -3.31
C LEU A 27 5.44 7.57 -2.94
N LEU A 28 6.15 6.90 -2.02
CA LEU A 28 7.52 7.26 -1.65
C LEU A 28 8.51 7.06 -2.81
N LEU A 29 8.38 5.98 -3.58
CA LEU A 29 9.18 5.79 -4.80
C LEU A 29 8.92 6.90 -5.82
N GLY A 30 7.65 7.25 -6.04
CA GLY A 30 7.25 8.36 -6.91
C GLY A 30 7.79 9.71 -6.43
N TYR A 31 7.70 9.98 -5.12
CA TYR A 31 8.24 11.17 -4.47
C TYR A 31 9.76 11.27 -4.68
N LEU A 32 10.52 10.21 -4.40
CA LEU A 32 11.97 10.19 -4.59
C LEU A 32 12.35 10.42 -6.05
N TYR A 33 11.67 9.74 -6.97
CA TYR A 33 11.91 9.89 -8.40
C TYR A 33 11.66 11.33 -8.86
N HIS A 34 10.50 11.89 -8.49
CA HIS A 34 10.14 13.26 -8.85
C HIS A 34 11.11 14.27 -8.25
N HIS A 35 11.42 14.15 -6.96
CA HIS A 35 12.35 15.04 -6.27
C HIS A 35 13.72 15.07 -6.94
N HIS A 36 14.31 13.90 -7.21
CA HIS A 36 15.64 13.83 -7.80
C HIS A 36 15.67 14.16 -9.30
N LYS A 37 14.57 13.96 -10.03
CA LYS A 37 14.48 14.33 -11.44
C LYS A 37 14.63 15.83 -11.66
N TYR A 38 14.07 16.64 -10.75
CA TYR A 38 14.07 18.11 -10.84
C TYR A 38 15.05 18.79 -9.86
N ALA A 39 15.78 18.01 -9.06
CA ALA A 39 16.80 18.54 -8.17
C ALA A 39 17.97 19.15 -8.96
N GLN A 40 18.45 20.30 -8.50
CA GLN A 40 19.67 20.95 -9.01
C GLN A 40 20.90 20.23 -8.44
N ILE A 41 21.25 19.09 -9.02
CA ILE A 41 22.38 18.23 -8.65
C ILE A 41 23.14 17.80 -9.90
N ASP A 42 24.37 17.34 -9.71
CA ASP A 42 25.20 16.78 -10.78
C ASP A 42 24.46 15.71 -11.60
N ASP A 43 24.60 15.80 -12.92
CA ASP A 43 23.92 14.94 -13.89
C ASP A 43 24.21 13.45 -13.70
N ARG A 44 25.46 13.10 -13.38
CA ARG A 44 25.87 11.72 -13.19
C ARG A 44 25.25 11.16 -11.91
N ILE A 45 25.23 11.95 -10.84
CA ILE A 45 24.56 11.58 -9.59
C ILE A 45 23.06 11.38 -9.83
N ARG A 46 22.41 12.33 -10.52
CA ARG A 46 20.97 12.25 -10.85
C ARG A 46 20.64 10.98 -11.62
N ARG A 47 21.36 10.69 -12.71
CA ARG A 47 21.16 9.45 -13.51
C ARG A 47 21.32 8.22 -12.63
N THR A 48 22.39 8.15 -11.83
CA THR A 48 22.64 7.01 -10.93
C THR A 48 21.49 6.76 -9.96
N ILE A 49 20.90 7.83 -9.39
CA ILE A 49 19.76 7.73 -8.48
C ILE A 49 18.51 7.23 -9.22
N LEU A 50 18.18 7.85 -10.36
CA LEU A 50 16.99 7.49 -11.13
C LEU A 50 17.08 6.05 -11.64
N ASP A 51 18.24 5.63 -12.15
CA ASP A 51 18.49 4.25 -12.59
C ASP A 51 18.32 3.24 -11.46
N SER A 52 18.80 3.58 -10.25
CA SER A 52 18.64 2.74 -9.06
C SER A 52 17.16 2.60 -8.67
N LEU A 53 16.40 3.70 -8.67
CA LEU A 53 14.96 3.67 -8.39
C LEU A 53 14.20 2.86 -9.45
N GLU A 54 14.48 3.08 -10.74
CA GLU A 54 13.86 2.33 -11.84
C GLU A 54 14.21 0.84 -11.79
N LYS A 55 15.46 0.50 -11.44
CA LYS A 55 15.89 -0.89 -11.27
C LYS A 55 15.12 -1.58 -10.14
N ARG A 56 14.89 -0.89 -9.02
CA ARG A 56 14.05 -1.42 -7.92
C ARG A 56 12.60 -1.60 -8.36
N TRP A 57 12.04 -0.61 -9.06
CA TRP A 57 10.69 -0.68 -9.61
C TRP A 57 10.52 -1.80 -10.65
N LYS A 58 11.55 -2.09 -11.46
CA LYS A 58 11.58 -3.23 -12.40
C LYS A 58 11.53 -4.59 -11.73
N LYS A 59 12.03 -4.71 -10.49
CA LYS A 59 12.02 -5.95 -9.72
C LYS A 59 10.78 -6.13 -8.85
N ALA A 60 10.01 -5.07 -8.61
CA ALA A 60 8.83 -5.11 -7.77
C ALA A 60 7.64 -5.80 -8.48
N ASP A 61 6.70 -6.31 -7.71
CA ASP A 61 5.41 -6.78 -8.20
C ASP A 61 4.48 -5.59 -8.52
N ARG A 62 4.72 -4.98 -9.68
CA ARG A 62 4.14 -3.68 -10.05
C ARG A 62 2.62 -3.68 -10.05
N ASP A 63 2.01 -4.77 -10.50
CA ASP A 63 0.55 -4.86 -10.61
C ASP A 63 -0.09 -4.74 -9.20
N VAL A 64 0.50 -5.35 -8.17
CA VAL A 64 0.03 -5.23 -6.78
C VAL A 64 0.24 -3.82 -6.24
N PHE A 65 1.41 -3.21 -6.46
CA PHE A 65 1.68 -1.84 -6.03
C PHE A 65 0.73 -0.82 -6.68
N VAL A 66 0.46 -0.98 -7.97
CA VAL A 66 -0.51 -0.15 -8.70
C VAL A 66 -1.91 -0.34 -8.10
N LEU A 67 -2.31 -1.59 -7.82
CA LEU A 67 -3.61 -1.85 -7.22
C LEU A 67 -3.75 -1.32 -5.78
N ALA A 68 -2.67 -1.32 -5.00
CA ALA A 68 -2.69 -0.71 -3.67
C ALA A 68 -3.03 0.79 -3.73
N ILE A 69 -2.49 1.51 -4.71
CA ILE A 69 -2.86 2.91 -4.98
C ILE A 69 -4.30 3.01 -5.47
N VAL A 70 -4.70 2.16 -6.42
CA VAL A 70 -6.04 2.17 -6.99
C VAL A 70 -7.10 1.95 -5.92
N PHE A 71 -6.91 0.98 -5.02
CA PHE A 71 -7.85 0.65 -3.95
C PHE A 71 -7.80 1.64 -2.78
N ASN A 72 -6.94 2.65 -2.80
CA ASN A 72 -7.04 3.76 -1.86
C ASN A 72 -8.16 4.72 -2.32
N PRO A 73 -9.31 4.80 -1.63
CA PRO A 73 -10.46 5.58 -2.09
C PRO A 73 -10.17 7.09 -2.22
N TYR A 74 -9.20 7.61 -1.49
CA TYR A 74 -8.81 9.02 -1.60
C TYR A 74 -7.99 9.33 -2.86
N ILE A 75 -7.41 8.30 -3.49
CA ILE A 75 -6.48 8.44 -4.61
C ILE A 75 -7.09 7.88 -5.90
N ARG A 76 -7.48 6.60 -5.90
CA ARG A 76 -7.98 5.88 -7.08
C ARG A 76 -7.04 6.07 -8.28
N LYS A 77 -7.58 6.44 -9.44
CA LYS A 77 -6.81 6.73 -10.66
C LYS A 77 -6.12 8.11 -10.67
N LYS A 78 -6.37 8.99 -9.69
CA LYS A 78 -5.90 10.40 -9.69
C LYS A 78 -4.38 10.51 -9.59
N ALA A 79 -3.69 9.49 -9.07
CA ALA A 79 -2.23 9.47 -8.98
C ALA A 79 -1.52 9.20 -10.32
N PHE A 80 -2.23 8.71 -11.34
CA PHE A 80 -1.59 8.35 -12.60
C PHE A 80 -1.63 9.51 -13.60
N ASN A 81 -0.54 9.65 -14.37
CA ASN A 81 -0.47 10.62 -15.45
C ASN A 81 -1.61 10.38 -16.45
N LYS A 82 -2.36 11.43 -16.80
CA LYS A 82 -3.51 11.35 -17.72
C LYS A 82 -3.18 10.74 -19.08
N SER A 83 -1.95 10.91 -19.57
CA SER A 83 -1.47 10.34 -20.83
C SER A 83 -1.00 8.88 -20.72
N SER A 84 -0.96 8.30 -19.51
CA SER A 84 -0.58 6.91 -19.29
C SER A 84 -1.76 5.97 -19.51
N ARG A 85 -1.51 4.73 -19.94
CA ARG A 85 -2.53 3.67 -19.97
C ARG A 85 -3.11 3.38 -18.57
N LEU A 86 -2.41 3.76 -17.50
CA LEU A 86 -2.85 3.64 -16.11
C LEU A 86 -3.88 4.70 -15.70
N SER A 87 -4.14 5.72 -16.53
CA SER A 87 -5.28 6.63 -16.31
C SER A 87 -6.60 6.06 -16.85
N ALA A 88 -6.52 5.10 -17.78
CA ALA A 88 -7.68 4.49 -18.42
C ALA A 88 -8.24 3.34 -17.58
N VAL A 89 -9.57 3.34 -17.41
CA VAL A 89 -10.30 2.29 -16.67
C VAL A 89 -9.99 0.89 -17.20
N ALA A 90 -9.95 0.72 -18.53
CA ALA A 90 -9.61 -0.55 -19.16
C ALA A 90 -8.19 -1.04 -18.82
N GLY A 91 -7.22 -0.12 -18.74
CA GLY A 91 -5.83 -0.44 -18.38
C GLY A 91 -5.72 -0.97 -16.96
N LEU A 92 -6.35 -0.26 -16.01
CA LEU A 92 -6.39 -0.65 -14.60
C LEU A 92 -7.20 -1.92 -14.37
N ARG A 93 -8.32 -2.09 -15.08
CA ARG A 93 -9.14 -3.31 -15.01
C ARG A 93 -8.36 -4.54 -15.48
N ASN A 94 -7.55 -4.42 -16.54
CA ASN A 94 -6.71 -5.52 -16.98
C ASN A 94 -5.65 -5.92 -15.93
N ILE A 95 -5.10 -4.94 -15.19
CA ILE A 95 -4.21 -5.21 -14.04
C ILE A 95 -4.98 -5.93 -12.93
N ALA A 96 -6.18 -5.44 -12.59
CA ALA A 96 -7.03 -6.06 -11.57
C ALA A 96 -7.36 -7.51 -11.92
N VAL A 97 -7.80 -7.78 -13.16
CA VAL A 97 -8.15 -9.13 -13.63
C VAL A 97 -6.96 -10.09 -13.55
N ARG A 98 -5.79 -9.69 -14.05
CA ARG A 98 -4.59 -10.55 -13.99
C ARG A 98 -4.16 -10.84 -12.56
N THR A 99 -4.24 -9.83 -11.69
CA THR A 99 -3.83 -9.97 -10.29
C THR A 99 -4.84 -10.78 -9.49
N PHE A 100 -6.13 -10.62 -9.77
CA PHE A 100 -7.21 -11.42 -9.18
C PHE A 100 -7.00 -12.90 -9.51
N LYS A 101 -6.90 -13.26 -10.78
CA LYS A 101 -6.59 -14.64 -11.22
C LYS A 101 -5.41 -15.24 -10.46
N ARG A 102 -4.31 -14.51 -10.39
CA ARG A 102 -3.09 -14.95 -9.69
C ARG A 102 -3.33 -15.24 -8.20
N PHE A 103 -4.23 -14.52 -7.53
CA PHE A 103 -4.52 -14.72 -6.11
C PHE A 103 -5.67 -15.67 -5.81
N TYR A 104 -6.50 -15.98 -6.82
CA TYR A 104 -7.69 -16.81 -6.73
C TYR A 104 -7.61 -18.01 -7.69
N GLN A 105 -6.43 -18.61 -7.84
CA GLN A 105 -6.22 -19.88 -8.56
C GLN A 105 -6.75 -19.88 -10.00
N ASP A 106 -6.46 -18.82 -10.75
CA ASP A 106 -6.87 -18.60 -12.14
C ASP A 106 -8.38 -18.47 -12.37
N GLU A 107 -9.17 -18.28 -11.31
CA GLU A 107 -10.59 -17.95 -11.41
C GLU A 107 -10.80 -16.62 -12.18
N GLU A 108 -11.76 -16.63 -13.11
CA GLU A 108 -12.13 -15.45 -13.86
C GLU A 108 -13.05 -14.53 -13.04
N PRO A 109 -12.73 -13.24 -12.90
CA PRO A 109 -13.69 -12.30 -12.34
C PRO A 109 -14.88 -12.16 -13.29
N ASN A 110 -16.07 -12.31 -12.73
CA ASN A 110 -17.34 -12.25 -13.43
C ASN A 110 -17.67 -10.83 -13.92
N LEU A 111 -18.82 -10.66 -14.57
CA LEU A 111 -19.23 -9.36 -15.10
C LEU A 111 -19.42 -8.33 -13.99
N GLU A 112 -20.03 -8.74 -12.88
CA GLU A 112 -20.32 -7.87 -11.73
C GLU A 112 -19.03 -7.31 -11.11
N PHE A 113 -18.01 -8.15 -10.89
CA PHE A 113 -16.70 -7.67 -10.42
C PHE A 113 -16.12 -6.60 -11.35
N ARG A 114 -16.21 -6.83 -12.66
CA ARG A 114 -15.64 -5.93 -13.68
C ARG A 114 -16.41 -4.61 -13.77
N SER A 115 -17.73 -4.63 -13.64
CA SER A 115 -18.56 -3.42 -13.57
C SER A 115 -18.29 -2.67 -12.28
N SER A 116 -18.35 -3.33 -11.12
CA SER A 116 -18.10 -2.71 -9.82
C SER A 116 -16.70 -2.09 -9.74
N PHE A 117 -15.67 -2.73 -10.29
CA PHE A 117 -14.32 -2.14 -10.36
C PHE A 117 -14.31 -0.87 -11.23
N SER A 118 -15.07 -0.86 -12.33
CA SER A 118 -15.15 0.30 -13.23
C SER A 118 -15.93 1.46 -12.58
N ASP A 119 -17.02 1.15 -11.87
CA ASP A 119 -17.83 2.11 -11.13
C ASP A 119 -17.03 2.70 -9.97
N TYR A 120 -16.26 1.85 -9.26
CA TYR A 120 -15.33 2.29 -8.23
C TYR A 120 -14.31 3.31 -8.73
N LEU A 121 -13.69 3.03 -9.88
CA LEU A 121 -12.72 3.95 -10.49
C LEU A 121 -13.34 5.27 -10.99
N ASN A 122 -14.64 5.27 -11.25
CA ASN A 122 -15.38 6.44 -11.72
C ASN A 122 -16.18 7.14 -10.62
N GLU A 123 -16.12 6.64 -9.39
CA GLU A 123 -16.82 7.22 -8.23
C GLU A 123 -18.34 7.25 -8.45
N ILE A 124 -18.90 6.16 -9.00
CA ILE A 124 -20.33 6.00 -9.33
C ILE A 124 -21.05 5.17 -8.25
N GLY A 125 -22.28 5.56 -7.91
CA GLY A 125 -23.14 4.79 -6.98
C GLY A 125 -22.54 4.71 -5.57
N GLU A 126 -22.48 3.49 -5.03
CA GLU A 126 -21.93 3.18 -3.70
C GLU A 126 -20.43 3.54 -3.54
N TRP A 127 -19.76 3.85 -4.65
CA TRP A 127 -18.32 4.18 -4.65
C TRP A 127 -18.02 5.68 -4.60
N THR A 128 -19.03 6.53 -4.47
CA THR A 128 -18.81 7.96 -4.25
C THR A 128 -18.15 8.20 -2.89
N ASN A 129 -17.58 9.40 -2.69
CA ASN A 129 -16.96 9.74 -1.41
C ASN A 129 -17.97 9.80 -0.26
N THR A 130 -19.23 10.09 -0.55
CA THR A 130 -20.32 10.15 0.42
C THR A 130 -20.74 8.74 0.83
N GLU A 131 -21.01 7.86 -0.14
CA GLU A 131 -21.47 6.49 0.15
C GLU A 131 -20.39 5.63 0.82
N MET A 132 -19.11 5.86 0.52
CA MET A 132 -17.98 5.22 1.22
C MET A 132 -17.62 5.91 2.56
N ASP A 133 -18.39 6.93 2.97
CA ASP A 133 -18.20 7.74 4.17
C ASP A 133 -16.76 8.25 4.42
N LEU A 134 -16.10 8.71 3.35
CA LEU A 134 -14.69 9.09 3.43
C LEU A 134 -14.44 10.29 4.36
N ASN A 135 -15.44 11.12 4.60
CA ASN A 135 -15.29 12.25 5.53
C ASN A 135 -15.27 11.77 6.97
N TYR A 136 -16.12 10.81 7.36
CA TYR A 136 -16.09 10.20 8.69
C TYR A 136 -14.71 9.61 9.01
N PHE A 137 -14.16 8.77 8.13
CA PHE A 137 -12.84 8.18 8.35
C PHE A 137 -11.72 9.22 8.45
N ARG A 138 -11.80 10.30 7.66
CA ARG A 138 -10.85 11.41 7.74
C ARG A 138 -10.94 12.14 9.08
N GLU A 139 -12.15 12.43 9.53
CA GLU A 139 -12.39 13.11 10.81
C GLU A 139 -11.96 12.26 12.00
N GLN A 140 -12.25 10.96 11.98
CA GLN A 140 -11.83 10.04 13.05
C GLN A 140 -10.30 9.94 13.11
N ALA A 141 -9.64 9.77 11.97
CA ALA A 141 -8.18 9.74 11.91
C ALA A 141 -7.56 11.05 12.46
N ALA A 142 -8.16 12.21 12.14
CA ALA A 142 -7.73 13.50 12.67
C ALA A 142 -7.93 13.61 14.19
N LYS A 143 -9.09 13.19 14.71
CA LYS A 143 -9.40 13.17 16.16
C LYS A 143 -8.43 12.28 16.93
N GLU A 144 -8.08 11.13 16.39
CA GLU A 144 -7.14 10.19 17.02
C GLU A 144 -5.66 10.50 16.77
N ASN A 145 -5.37 11.53 15.97
CA ASN A 145 -4.02 11.86 15.51
C ASN A 145 -3.28 10.65 14.89
N LYS A 146 -4.01 9.89 14.07
CA LYS A 146 -3.51 8.72 13.33
C LYS A 146 -3.62 8.96 11.83
N PRO A 147 -2.76 8.34 11.00
CA PRO A 147 -2.98 8.37 9.57
C PRO A 147 -4.22 7.56 9.20
N ILE A 148 -4.92 8.01 8.16
CA ILE A 148 -6.08 7.30 7.61
C ILE A 148 -5.64 5.93 7.10
N ASN A 149 -6.41 4.91 7.45
CA ASN A 149 -6.20 3.55 6.99
C ASN A 149 -7.32 3.13 6.00
N PRO A 150 -7.09 3.23 4.68
CA PRO A 150 -8.01 2.74 3.66
C PRO A 150 -8.49 1.30 3.85
N LEU A 151 -7.74 0.43 4.53
CA LEU A 151 -8.17 -0.94 4.80
C LEU A 151 -9.43 -0.98 5.67
N ASP A 152 -9.57 -0.06 6.61
CA ASP A 152 -10.71 -0.03 7.53
C ASP A 152 -12.00 0.36 6.80
N ILE A 153 -11.90 1.23 5.79
CA ILE A 153 -13.02 1.59 4.90
C ILE A 153 -13.56 0.37 4.18
N TRP A 154 -12.68 -0.43 3.57
CA TRP A 154 -13.12 -1.64 2.86
C TRP A 154 -13.66 -2.72 3.80
N ARG A 155 -13.15 -2.80 5.03
CA ARG A 155 -13.66 -3.74 6.04
C ARG A 155 -15.06 -3.38 6.49
N GLU A 156 -15.35 -2.09 6.65
CA GLU A 156 -16.68 -1.61 7.06
C GLU A 156 -17.74 -1.81 5.96
N LEU A 157 -17.33 -1.72 4.69
CA LEU A 157 -18.21 -1.98 3.54
C LEU A 157 -18.48 -3.47 3.30
N LEU A 158 -17.63 -4.38 3.80
CA LEU A 158 -17.76 -5.81 3.51
C LEU A 158 -18.87 -6.44 4.37
N PRO A 159 -19.91 -7.06 3.78
CA PRO A 159 -20.96 -7.72 4.56
C PRO A 159 -20.44 -8.95 5.30
N GLU A 160 -20.84 -9.12 6.57
CA GLU A 160 -20.36 -10.20 7.46
C GLU A 160 -20.63 -11.61 6.91
N SER A 161 -21.74 -11.82 6.22
CA SER A 161 -22.21 -13.13 5.74
C SER A 161 -21.79 -13.48 4.31
N ALA A 162 -20.95 -12.67 3.67
CA ALA A 162 -20.70 -12.83 2.24
C ALA A 162 -19.65 -13.91 1.95
N ALA A 163 -20.07 -15.10 1.52
CA ALA A 163 -19.16 -16.21 1.18
C ALA A 163 -18.51 -16.09 -0.20
N ASP A 164 -19.04 -15.24 -1.08
CA ASP A 164 -18.58 -15.14 -2.46
C ASP A 164 -17.17 -14.53 -2.57
N CYS A 165 -16.33 -15.14 -3.40
CA CYS A 165 -15.00 -14.65 -3.76
C CYS A 165 -15.00 -13.83 -5.06
N ASN A 166 -16.14 -13.68 -5.73
CA ASN A 166 -16.33 -12.98 -6.99
C ASN A 166 -17.38 -11.85 -6.87
N GLY A 167 -17.69 -11.18 -7.98
CA GLY A 167 -18.68 -10.10 -8.00
C GLY A 167 -18.27 -8.88 -7.16
N LEU A 168 -19.27 -8.19 -6.61
CA LEU A 168 -19.10 -7.03 -5.74
C LEU A 168 -18.30 -7.38 -4.47
N VAL A 169 -18.68 -8.46 -3.79
CA VAL A 169 -18.02 -8.92 -2.57
C VAL A 169 -16.58 -9.33 -2.86
N GLY A 170 -16.35 -10.03 -3.97
CA GLY A 170 -15.03 -10.43 -4.43
C GLY A 170 -14.12 -9.22 -4.67
N LEU A 171 -14.65 -8.12 -5.22
CA LEU A 171 -13.92 -6.86 -5.37
C LEU A 171 -13.50 -6.30 -4.01
N MET A 172 -14.41 -6.23 -3.04
CA MET A 172 -14.11 -5.73 -1.69
C MET A 172 -13.07 -6.60 -0.99
N ARG A 173 -13.23 -7.94 -1.04
CA ARG A 173 -12.26 -8.91 -0.49
C ARG A 173 -10.90 -8.76 -1.16
N PHE A 174 -10.88 -8.55 -2.47
CA PHE A 174 -9.67 -8.34 -3.22
C PHE A 174 -8.95 -7.04 -2.81
N ALA A 175 -9.69 -5.94 -2.66
CA ALA A 175 -9.15 -4.69 -2.15
C ALA A 175 -8.55 -4.84 -0.74
N ILE A 176 -9.27 -5.48 0.18
CA ILE A 176 -8.79 -5.81 1.53
C ILE A 176 -7.49 -6.62 1.47
N ARG A 177 -7.47 -7.67 0.63
CA ARG A 177 -6.29 -8.54 0.48
C ARG A 177 -5.08 -7.75 0.02
N ILE A 178 -5.21 -6.91 -1.00
CA ILE A 178 -4.13 -6.05 -1.50
C ILE A 178 -3.67 -5.05 -0.44
N LEU A 179 -4.60 -4.37 0.23
CA LEU A 179 -4.28 -3.33 1.22
C LEU A 179 -3.72 -3.87 2.54
N SER A 180 -4.00 -5.14 2.87
CA SER A 180 -3.44 -5.82 4.05
C SER A 180 -2.00 -6.28 3.89
N MET A 181 -1.45 -6.24 2.66
CA MET A 181 -0.07 -6.67 2.42
C MET A 181 0.92 -5.72 3.07
N VAL A 182 1.81 -6.30 3.88
CA VAL A 182 2.85 -5.55 4.58
C VAL A 182 4.08 -5.45 3.68
N PRO A 183 4.55 -4.24 3.32
CA PRO A 183 5.62 -4.04 2.34
C PRO A 183 7.03 -4.34 2.87
N ASN A 184 7.21 -4.43 4.19
CA ASN A 184 8.50 -4.74 4.79
C ASN A 184 8.36 -5.60 6.04
N LEU A 185 9.47 -6.22 6.42
CA LEU A 185 9.60 -6.91 7.69
C LEU A 185 10.07 -5.96 8.80
N ALA A 186 10.11 -4.63 8.59
CA ALA A 186 10.75 -3.70 9.54
C ALA A 186 10.05 -3.68 10.91
N GLY A 187 8.72 -3.84 10.93
CA GLY A 187 7.97 -4.07 12.17
C GLY A 187 8.42 -5.35 12.88
N SER A 188 8.60 -6.44 12.14
CA SER A 188 9.18 -7.69 12.65
C SER A 188 10.64 -7.51 13.07
N GLU A 189 11.47 -6.76 12.35
CA GLU A 189 12.87 -6.47 12.68
C GLU A 189 13.01 -5.60 13.93
N ARG A 190 12.09 -4.66 14.18
CA ARG A 190 12.05 -3.89 15.42
C ARG A 190 11.68 -4.79 16.60
N ILE A 191 10.71 -5.68 16.41
CA ILE A 191 10.38 -6.73 17.37
C ILE A 191 11.60 -7.63 17.60
N PHE A 192 12.30 -8.08 16.55
CA PHE A 192 13.53 -8.88 16.65
C PHE A 192 14.70 -8.11 17.28
N SER A 193 14.78 -6.79 17.10
CA SER A 193 15.77 -5.94 17.78
C SER A 193 15.48 -5.82 19.28
N ARG A 194 14.19 -5.74 19.66
CA ARG A 194 13.76 -5.87 21.07
C ARG A 194 14.10 -7.25 21.62
N PHE A 195 13.86 -8.32 20.86
CA PHE A 195 14.34 -9.67 21.21
C PHE A 195 15.87 -9.66 21.39
N GLY A 196 16.63 -9.04 20.49
CA GLY A 196 18.08 -8.88 20.60
C GLY A 196 18.49 -8.20 21.91
N ALA A 197 17.89 -7.08 22.27
CA ALA A 197 18.18 -6.38 23.52
C ALA A 197 17.94 -7.26 24.77
N VAL A 198 16.92 -8.12 24.73
CA VAL A 198 16.62 -9.10 25.81
C VAL A 198 17.54 -10.33 25.75
N HIS A 199 17.91 -10.80 24.57
CA HIS A 199 18.65 -12.04 24.38
C HIS A 199 20.19 -11.88 24.42
N THR A 200 20.74 -10.76 23.95
CA THR A 200 22.20 -10.59 23.74
C THR A 200 22.94 -9.77 24.80
N LYS A 201 22.27 -8.96 25.64
CA LYS A 201 22.98 -8.35 26.79
C LYS A 201 23.15 -9.41 27.87
N ALA A 202 24.40 -9.79 28.15
CA ALA A 202 24.79 -10.88 29.07
C ALA A 202 24.16 -10.82 30.48
N ARG A 203 23.65 -9.66 30.91
CA ARG A 203 22.95 -9.47 32.20
C ARG A 203 21.44 -9.78 32.19
N ASN A 204 20.77 -9.92 31.03
CA ASN A 204 19.30 -10.03 30.93
C ASN A 204 18.82 -11.23 30.10
N ARG A 205 19.61 -12.31 29.96
CA ARG A 205 19.26 -13.46 29.12
C ARG A 205 18.02 -14.18 29.65
N MET A 206 16.84 -13.81 29.16
CA MET A 206 15.58 -14.51 29.43
C MET A 206 15.38 -15.67 28.45
N GLY A 207 14.81 -16.77 28.95
CA GLY A 207 14.46 -17.93 28.12
C GLY A 207 13.40 -17.58 27.07
N ALA A 208 13.46 -18.23 25.90
CA ALA A 208 12.65 -17.91 24.72
C ALA A 208 11.13 -17.85 25.00
N GLN A 209 10.60 -18.73 25.85
CA GLN A 209 9.18 -18.74 26.23
C GLN A 209 8.76 -17.48 27.02
N LYS A 210 9.65 -16.95 27.87
CA LYS A 210 9.36 -15.77 28.70
C LYS A 210 9.42 -14.48 27.89
N THR A 211 10.37 -14.39 26.95
CA THR A 211 10.45 -13.26 26.01
C THR A 211 9.24 -13.21 25.07
N ARG A 212 8.76 -14.37 24.60
CA ARG A 212 7.54 -14.46 23.78
C ARG A 212 6.31 -13.90 24.51
N LYS A 213 6.15 -14.20 25.80
CA LYS A 213 5.05 -13.64 26.62
C LYS A 213 5.15 -12.14 26.83
N ILE A 214 6.36 -11.57 26.96
CA ILE A 214 6.53 -10.14 27.25
C ILE A 214 6.36 -9.25 26.01
N VAL A 215 6.72 -9.76 24.83
CA VAL A 215 6.77 -8.94 23.60
C VAL A 215 5.48 -9.04 22.76
N ILE A 216 4.68 -10.10 22.95
CA ILE A 216 3.43 -10.34 22.21
C ILE A 216 2.18 -9.83 22.98
N LEU A 217 2.34 -9.36 24.23
CA LEU A 217 1.26 -8.73 25.00
C LEU A 217 1.04 -7.28 24.58
#